data_AF-A0AAE3U793-F1
#
_entry.id   AF-A0AAE3U793-F1
#
_cell.length_a   1.000
_cell.length_b   1.000
_cell.length_c   1.000
_cell.angle_alpha   90.00
_cell.angle_beta   90.00
_cell.angle_gamma   90.00
#
_symmetry.space_group_name_H-M   'P 1'
#
loop_
_entity.id
_entity.type
_entity.pdbx_description
1 polymer ?
#
loop_
_entity_poly.entity_id
_entity_poly.type
_entity_poly.pdbx_seq_one_letter_code
_entity_poly.pdbx_strand_id
1 'polypeptide(L)'
;MHYQQLGKSDLRVSTLSFGCMSLSPSQSDADQILHYAQEQGINFFDTADLYDKGENERLVGKALKDRRSQVYIATKVGNQWRSDGSTWDWNPSKNYILEAVEESLKRLQTDYIDLYQLHGGTIEDPIDETIEAFEQLQQQGKIRHYGISSIRPNVIREYVNRSSITSVMMQYSLLDRRPEETCLDLLHQHSIGVLVRGSLAKGLLINKPATSYLGYQADEVKKAAEAIHSLSQNNRTATAVAFQFAKHHPAVTTAVTGIRTMDQLKASLQAQNAAGLSESEYNQLTQSVRPIFYEEHR
;
A
#
# COMPACT_ATOMS: atom_id res chain seq x y z
N MET A 1 -18.22 -5.72 2.10
CA MET A 1 -16.76 -5.68 2.21
C MET A 1 -16.22 -7.10 2.30
N HIS A 2 -15.14 -7.43 1.58
CA HIS A 2 -14.42 -8.70 1.74
C HIS A 2 -13.15 -8.51 2.57
N TYR A 3 -12.77 -9.53 3.34
CA TYR A 3 -11.59 -9.51 4.21
C TYR A 3 -10.68 -10.70 3.93
N GLN A 4 -9.38 -10.47 3.93
CA GLN A 4 -8.34 -11.48 3.74
C GLN A 4 -7.32 -11.42 4.87
N GLN A 5 -6.71 -12.57 5.17
CA GLN A 5 -5.61 -12.63 6.13
C GLN A 5 -4.35 -12.01 5.51
N LEU A 6 -3.67 -11.14 6.23
CA LEU A 6 -2.43 -10.52 5.77
C LEU A 6 -1.23 -11.43 6.03
N GLY A 7 -0.78 -12.14 5.00
CA GLY A 7 0.31 -13.09 5.11
C GLY A 7 0.07 -14.11 6.23
N LYS A 8 1.09 -14.33 7.08
CA LYS A 8 1.02 -15.20 8.26
C LYS A 8 0.49 -14.51 9.52
N SER A 9 0.06 -13.25 9.44
CA SER A 9 -0.43 -12.49 10.60
C SER A 9 -1.84 -12.93 11.03
N ASP A 10 -2.28 -12.44 12.18
CA ASP A 10 -3.67 -12.54 12.64
C ASP A 10 -4.56 -11.39 12.11
N LEU A 11 -4.03 -10.51 11.26
CA LEU A 11 -4.77 -9.36 10.71
C LEU A 11 -5.67 -9.80 9.56
N ARG A 12 -6.98 -9.60 9.70
CA ARG A 12 -7.97 -9.81 8.63
C ARG A 12 -8.36 -8.49 7.96
N VAL A 13 -7.57 -8.07 6.98
CA VAL A 13 -7.67 -6.75 6.35
C VAL A 13 -8.73 -6.70 5.25
N SER A 14 -9.43 -5.58 5.12
CA SER A 14 -10.37 -5.33 4.03
C SER A 14 -9.62 -5.32 2.70
N THR A 15 -10.18 -5.95 1.67
CA THR A 15 -9.48 -6.07 0.36
C THR A 15 -9.38 -4.74 -0.41
N LEU A 16 -10.18 -3.76 0.00
CA LEU A 16 -9.99 -2.34 -0.28
C LEU A 16 -9.53 -1.68 1.01
N SER A 17 -8.33 -1.11 1.01
CA SER A 17 -7.76 -0.40 2.14
C SER A 17 -7.57 1.08 1.83
N PHE A 18 -7.50 1.90 2.87
CA PHE A 18 -7.42 3.35 2.73
C PHE A 18 -5.95 3.80 2.77
N GLY A 19 -5.47 4.44 1.71
CA GLY A 19 -4.18 5.12 1.68
C GLY A 19 -4.29 6.58 2.11
N CYS A 20 -3.84 6.89 3.32
CA CYS A 20 -4.03 8.18 3.97
C CYS A 20 -3.16 9.30 3.37
N MET A 21 -2.10 8.98 2.60
CA MET A 21 -1.21 9.97 1.95
C MET A 21 -1.96 10.99 1.06
N SER A 22 -3.15 10.63 0.58
CA SER A 22 -3.96 11.52 -0.26
C SER A 22 -4.83 12.50 0.54
N LEU A 23 -4.99 12.29 1.85
CA LEU A 23 -5.67 13.23 2.74
C LEU A 23 -4.76 14.42 3.01
N SER A 24 -5.32 15.63 2.92
CA SER A 24 -4.61 16.84 3.33
C SER A 24 -4.97 17.19 4.78
N PRO A 25 -4.02 17.58 5.64
CA PRO A 25 -4.33 18.13 6.96
C PRO A 25 -5.25 19.37 6.92
N SER A 26 -5.23 20.11 5.81
CA SER A 26 -6.12 21.26 5.59
C SER A 26 -7.54 20.89 5.14
N GLN A 27 -7.78 19.61 4.87
CA GLN A 27 -9.06 19.12 4.38
C GLN A 27 -10.04 18.98 5.54
N SER A 28 -11.06 19.85 5.58
CA SER A 28 -12.02 19.91 6.69
C SER A 28 -12.89 18.65 6.83
N ASP A 29 -13.06 17.87 5.76
CA ASP A 29 -13.88 16.64 5.75
C ASP A 29 -13.06 15.35 5.91
N ALA A 30 -11.76 15.42 6.20
CA ALA A 30 -10.92 14.22 6.31
C ALA A 30 -11.40 13.24 7.40
N ASP A 31 -11.79 13.76 8.58
CA ASP A 31 -12.35 12.97 9.68
C ASP A 31 -13.63 12.24 9.21
N GLN A 32 -14.50 12.94 8.47
CA GLN A 32 -15.75 12.37 7.92
C GLN A 32 -15.49 11.28 6.89
N ILE A 33 -14.50 11.47 6.00
CA ILE A 33 -14.12 10.46 5.00
C ILE A 33 -13.59 9.20 5.68
N LEU A 34 -12.72 9.34 6.69
CA LEU A 34 -12.15 8.21 7.44
C LEU A 34 -13.23 7.45 8.22
N HIS A 35 -14.13 8.15 8.90
CA HIS A 35 -15.26 7.53 9.61
C HIS A 35 -16.18 6.80 8.66
N TYR A 36 -16.56 7.44 7.54
CA TYR A 36 -17.42 6.79 6.56
C TYR A 36 -16.75 5.57 5.94
N ALA A 37 -15.45 5.63 5.64
CA ALA A 37 -14.69 4.47 5.15
C ALA A 37 -14.78 3.28 6.13
N GLN A 38 -14.56 3.56 7.43
CA GLN A 38 -14.67 2.56 8.49
C GLN A 38 -16.07 1.99 8.62
N GLU A 39 -17.10 2.84 8.60
CA GLU A 39 -18.51 2.45 8.66
C GLU A 39 -18.95 1.59 7.47
N GLN A 40 -18.33 1.78 6.30
CA GLN A 40 -18.53 0.95 5.11
C GLN A 40 -17.66 -0.33 5.10
N GLY A 41 -16.95 -0.60 6.20
CA GLY A 41 -16.23 -1.84 6.47
C GLY A 41 -14.74 -1.81 6.11
N ILE A 42 -14.18 -0.69 5.61
CA ILE A 42 -12.72 -0.58 5.45
C ILE A 42 -12.09 -0.58 6.84
N ASN A 43 -11.24 -1.56 7.13
CA ASN A 43 -10.64 -1.71 8.46
C ASN A 43 -9.13 -1.52 8.46
N PHE A 44 -8.50 -1.19 7.33
CA PHE A 44 -7.04 -1.04 7.25
C PHE A 44 -6.68 0.31 6.63
N PHE A 45 -5.91 1.10 7.37
CA PHE A 45 -5.54 2.48 7.07
C PHE A 45 -4.01 2.61 7.04
N ASP A 46 -3.46 3.01 5.90
CA ASP A 46 -2.02 3.12 5.67
C ASP A 46 -1.58 4.59 5.62
N THR A 47 -0.66 4.97 6.51
CA THR A 47 -0.03 6.29 6.60
C THR A 47 1.50 6.16 6.69
N ALA A 48 2.24 7.23 6.99
CA ALA A 48 3.68 7.20 7.26
C ALA A 48 4.09 8.43 8.08
N ASP A 49 5.12 8.29 8.90
CA ASP A 49 5.79 9.40 9.62
C ASP A 49 6.25 10.53 8.69
N LEU A 50 6.66 10.18 7.47
CA LEU A 50 7.16 11.10 6.47
C LEU A 50 6.06 12.05 5.93
N TYR A 51 4.81 11.57 5.85
CA TYR A 51 3.73 12.28 5.17
C TYR A 51 3.36 13.56 5.92
N ASP A 52 3.51 14.69 5.24
CA ASP A 52 3.32 16.04 5.78
C ASP A 52 4.05 16.25 7.12
N LYS A 53 5.27 15.72 7.24
CA LYS A 53 6.09 15.82 8.46
C LYS A 53 5.38 15.29 9.72
N GLY A 54 4.59 14.22 9.55
CA GLY A 54 3.83 13.56 10.61
C GLY A 54 2.43 14.11 10.80
N GLU A 55 2.04 15.20 10.14
CA GLU A 55 0.68 15.74 10.26
C GLU A 55 -0.38 14.78 9.72
N ASN A 56 -0.03 13.93 8.75
CA ASN A 56 -0.93 12.88 8.27
C ASN A 56 -1.23 11.83 9.37
N GLU A 57 -0.23 11.42 10.16
CA GLU A 57 -0.45 10.53 11.30
C GLU A 57 -1.28 11.21 12.40
N ARG A 58 -1.08 12.52 12.66
CA ARG A 58 -1.90 13.26 13.62
C ARG A 58 -3.36 13.29 13.21
N LEU A 59 -3.62 13.52 11.92
CA LEU A 59 -4.96 13.51 11.34
C LEU A 59 -5.60 12.12 11.51
N VAL A 60 -4.90 11.06 11.12
CA VAL A 60 -5.39 9.67 11.24
C VAL A 60 -5.66 9.31 12.71
N GLY A 61 -4.71 9.63 13.60
CA GLY A 61 -4.82 9.38 15.03
C GLY A 61 -6.00 10.10 15.65
N LYS A 62 -6.15 11.39 15.37
CA LYS A 62 -7.30 12.18 15.84
C LYS A 62 -8.62 11.59 15.33
N ALA A 63 -8.71 11.25 14.05
CA ALA A 63 -9.92 10.72 13.44
C ALA A 63 -10.29 9.34 14.02
N LEU A 64 -9.32 8.45 14.23
CA LEU A 64 -9.59 7.05 14.55
C LEU A 64 -9.43 6.70 16.04
N LYS A 65 -9.03 7.63 16.90
CA LYS A 65 -8.79 7.39 18.34
C LYS A 65 -9.93 6.62 19.03
N ASP A 66 -11.16 7.11 18.88
CA ASP A 66 -12.34 6.51 19.54
C ASP A 66 -12.82 5.23 18.83
N ARG A 67 -12.19 4.86 17.71
CA ARG A 67 -12.47 3.67 16.90
C ARG A 67 -11.25 2.75 16.78
N ARG A 68 -10.20 2.99 17.57
CA ARG A 68 -8.87 2.35 17.43
C ARG A 68 -8.92 0.83 17.44
N SER A 69 -9.77 0.23 18.28
CA SER A 69 -9.94 -1.22 18.39
C SER A 69 -10.71 -1.86 17.22
N GLN A 70 -11.33 -1.05 16.36
CA GLN A 70 -12.12 -1.51 15.21
C GLN A 70 -11.36 -1.42 13.89
N VAL A 71 -10.13 -0.91 13.93
CA VAL A 71 -9.30 -0.65 12.75
C VAL A 71 -7.89 -1.19 12.96
N TYR A 72 -7.24 -1.48 11.84
CA TYR A 72 -5.83 -1.75 11.73
C TYR A 72 -5.15 -0.51 11.16
N ILE A 73 -4.14 -0.01 11.87
CA ILE A 73 -3.33 1.11 11.41
C ILE A 73 -1.97 0.57 10.98
N ALA A 74 -1.60 0.88 9.74
CA ALA A 74 -0.27 0.69 9.22
C ALA A 74 0.43 2.04 9.07
N THR A 75 1.65 2.14 9.57
CA THR A 75 2.50 3.31 9.34
C THR A 75 3.91 2.86 8.97
N LYS A 76 4.79 3.81 8.63
CA LYS A 76 6.11 3.53 8.07
C LYS A 76 7.19 4.35 8.76
N VAL A 77 8.42 3.87 8.63
CA VAL A 77 9.64 4.45 9.22
C VAL A 77 10.84 4.29 8.30
N GLY A 78 11.86 5.12 8.50
CA GLY A 78 13.17 4.99 7.86
C GLY A 78 13.59 6.21 7.06
N ASN A 79 12.64 7.07 6.69
CA ASN A 79 12.93 8.35 6.06
C ASN A 79 12.94 9.45 7.13
N GLN A 80 14.13 9.75 7.66
CA GLN A 80 14.30 10.68 8.76
C GLN A 80 14.35 12.12 8.25
N TRP A 81 13.37 12.93 8.64
CA TRP A 81 13.44 14.38 8.43
C TRP A 81 14.70 14.97 9.07
N ARG A 82 15.43 15.79 8.31
CA ARG A 82 16.48 16.65 8.86
C ARG A 82 15.88 17.62 9.86
N SER A 83 16.68 18.05 10.83
CA SER A 83 16.24 18.96 11.90
C SER A 83 15.68 20.30 11.38
N ASP A 84 16.15 20.77 10.22
CA ASP A 84 15.65 21.97 9.55
C ASP A 84 14.36 21.75 8.74
N GLY A 85 13.92 20.49 8.61
CA GLY A 85 12.74 20.09 7.85
C GLY A 85 12.84 20.34 6.34
N SER A 86 14.04 20.55 5.79
CA SER A 86 14.24 20.84 4.36
C SER A 86 14.05 19.61 3.48
N THR A 87 14.58 18.48 3.93
CA THR A 87 14.51 17.17 3.28
C THR A 87 14.61 16.08 4.35
N TRP A 88 14.54 14.83 3.93
CA TRP A 88 14.80 13.66 4.73
C TRP A 88 16.04 12.91 4.22
N ASP A 89 16.64 12.11 5.10
CA ASP A 89 17.72 11.18 4.80
C ASP A 89 17.26 9.74 5.10
N TRP A 90 17.84 8.76 4.41
CA TRP A 90 17.59 7.35 4.70
C TRP A 90 18.30 6.94 5.98
N ASN A 91 17.55 6.42 6.96
CA ASN A 91 18.05 5.92 8.23
C ASN A 91 17.34 4.62 8.63
N PRO A 92 17.93 3.45 8.34
CA PRO A 92 17.40 2.14 8.71
C PRO A 92 17.91 1.64 10.07
N SER A 93 18.65 2.47 10.83
CA SER A 93 19.30 2.03 12.08
C SER A 93 18.28 1.63 13.14
N LYS A 94 18.65 0.66 13.98
CA LYS A 94 17.79 0.20 15.07
C LYS A 94 17.46 1.32 16.03
N ASN A 95 18.45 2.13 16.40
CA ASN A 95 18.22 3.24 17.32
C ASN A 95 17.14 4.19 16.81
N TYR A 96 17.23 4.59 15.53
CA TYR A 96 16.25 5.49 14.95
C TYR A 96 14.85 4.85 14.86
N ILE A 97 14.75 3.58 14.47
CA ILE A 97 13.45 2.88 14.39
C ILE A 97 12.79 2.80 15.77
N LEU A 98 13.56 2.49 16.81
CA LEU A 98 13.07 2.42 18.20
C LEU A 98 12.64 3.78 18.76
N GLU A 99 13.28 4.88 18.33
CA GLU A 99 12.88 6.24 18.71
C GLU A 99 11.67 6.73 17.90
N ALA A 100 11.67 6.50 16.59
CA ALA A 100 10.66 7.01 15.68
C ALA A 100 9.27 6.41 15.92
N VAL A 101 9.20 5.16 16.37
CA VAL A 101 7.92 4.50 16.70
C VAL A 101 7.20 5.23 17.84
N GLU A 102 7.92 5.76 18.84
CA GLU A 102 7.31 6.51 19.95
C GLU A 102 6.62 7.77 19.46
N GLU A 103 7.27 8.46 18.52
CA GLU A 103 6.72 9.66 17.93
C GLU A 103 5.51 9.35 17.03
N SER A 104 5.54 8.24 16.29
CA SER A 104 4.36 7.74 15.55
C SER A 104 3.20 7.39 16.49
N LEU A 105 3.44 6.63 17.57
CA LEU A 105 2.44 6.26 18.58
C LEU A 105 1.78 7.50 19.19
N LYS A 106 2.59 8.50 19.55
CA LYS A 106 2.10 9.79 20.08
C LYS A 106 1.23 10.54 19.07
N ARG A 107 1.64 10.61 17.79
CA ARG A 107 0.84 11.27 16.74
C ARG A 107 -0.46 10.52 16.47
N LEU A 108 -0.40 9.18 16.43
CA LEU A 108 -1.53 8.29 16.21
C LEU A 108 -2.45 8.17 17.44
N GLN A 109 -2.04 8.68 18.61
CA GLN A 109 -2.79 8.62 19.86
C GLN A 109 -3.17 7.18 20.27
N THR A 110 -2.22 6.25 20.12
CA THR A 110 -2.36 4.83 20.47
C THR A 110 -1.06 4.31 21.05
N ASP A 111 -1.13 3.20 21.78
CA ASP A 111 -0.03 2.46 22.39
C ASP A 111 0.52 1.32 21.53
N TYR A 112 -0.13 0.99 20.41
CA TYR A 112 0.36 -0.01 19.45
C TYR A 112 0.04 0.34 17.99
N ILE A 113 0.86 -0.18 17.08
CA ILE A 113 0.65 -0.15 15.61
C ILE A 113 0.38 -1.58 15.11
N ASP A 114 -0.60 -1.78 14.23
CA ASP A 114 -0.93 -3.13 13.74
C ASP A 114 0.12 -3.64 12.76
N LEU A 115 0.59 -2.77 11.86
CA LEU A 115 1.64 -3.08 10.91
C LEU A 115 2.64 -1.92 10.80
N TYR A 116 3.88 -2.13 11.22
CA TYR A 116 4.93 -1.14 11.08
C TYR A 116 5.86 -1.48 9.93
N GLN A 117 6.02 -0.57 8.98
CA GLN A 117 6.68 -0.88 7.71
C GLN A 117 7.99 -0.12 7.55
N LEU A 118 9.06 -0.80 7.12
CA LEU A 118 10.23 -0.09 6.62
C LEU A 118 9.88 0.63 5.31
N HIS A 119 10.06 1.96 5.26
CA HIS A 119 9.63 2.81 4.15
C HIS A 119 10.65 2.87 3.00
N GLY A 120 11.10 1.70 2.56
CA GLY A 120 12.13 1.56 1.55
C GLY A 120 12.98 0.32 1.83
N GLY A 121 14.29 0.53 1.94
CA GLY A 121 15.30 -0.51 2.13
C GLY A 121 16.35 -0.49 1.03
N THR A 122 17.58 -0.77 1.41
CA THR A 122 18.73 -1.00 0.53
C THR A 122 19.46 -2.27 0.96
N ILE A 123 20.27 -2.86 0.08
CA ILE A 123 21.05 -4.06 0.45
C ILE A 123 22.31 -3.69 1.24
N GLU A 124 22.66 -2.41 1.24
CA GLU A 124 23.73 -1.80 2.00
C GLU A 124 23.32 -1.51 3.46
N ASP A 125 22.02 -1.61 3.77
CA ASP A 125 21.50 -1.42 5.12
C ASP A 125 22.09 -2.48 6.07
N PRO A 126 22.23 -2.16 7.38
CA PRO A 126 22.49 -3.17 8.40
C PRO A 126 21.22 -4.01 8.63
N ILE A 127 20.85 -4.84 7.65
CA ILE A 127 19.54 -5.53 7.58
C ILE A 127 19.23 -6.30 8.87
N ASP A 128 20.19 -7.01 9.45
CA ASP A 128 19.96 -7.76 10.70
C ASP A 128 19.62 -6.81 11.86
N GLU A 129 20.33 -5.68 11.99
CA GLU A 129 20.05 -4.67 13.00
C GLU A 129 18.65 -4.06 12.79
N THR A 130 18.30 -3.76 11.54
CA THR A 130 16.96 -3.26 11.19
C THR A 130 15.87 -4.28 11.55
N ILE A 131 16.07 -5.56 11.25
CA ILE A 131 15.15 -6.65 11.60
C ILE A 131 15.03 -6.76 13.13
N GLU A 132 16.15 -6.75 13.85
CA GLU A 132 16.17 -6.78 15.32
C GLU A 132 15.36 -5.64 15.93
N ALA A 133 15.36 -4.45 15.32
CA ALA A 133 14.55 -3.32 15.77
C ALA A 133 13.05 -3.66 15.72
N PHE A 134 12.57 -4.18 14.59
CA PHE A 134 11.16 -4.56 14.45
C PHE A 134 10.78 -5.73 15.36
N GLU A 135 11.63 -6.76 15.47
CA GLU A 135 11.42 -7.90 16.36
C GLU A 135 11.34 -7.45 17.83
N GLN A 136 12.22 -6.53 18.25
CA GLN A 136 12.20 -5.96 19.60
C GLN A 136 10.90 -5.17 19.84
N LEU A 137 10.43 -4.38 18.88
CA LEU A 137 9.17 -3.64 19.01
C LEU A 137 7.96 -4.57 19.08
N GLN A 138 8.00 -5.69 18.36
CA GLN A 138 6.95 -6.70 18.40
C GLN A 138 6.91 -7.38 19.78
N GLN A 139 8.07 -7.75 20.32
CA GLN A 139 8.18 -8.30 21.68
C GLN A 139 7.71 -7.31 22.77
N GLN A 140 7.94 -6.02 22.57
CA GLN A 140 7.47 -4.95 23.46
C GLN A 140 5.95 -4.69 23.34
N GLY A 141 5.27 -5.26 22.34
CA GLY A 141 3.85 -5.04 22.08
C GLY A 141 3.53 -3.67 21.45
N LYS A 142 4.55 -2.87 21.10
CA LYS A 142 4.38 -1.57 20.43
C LYS A 142 3.96 -1.72 18.97
N ILE A 143 4.30 -2.84 18.36
CA ILE A 143 3.80 -3.23 17.04
C ILE A 143 3.26 -4.65 17.11
N ARG A 144 2.22 -4.97 16.34
CA ARG A 144 1.71 -6.35 16.23
C ARG A 144 2.46 -7.14 15.18
N HIS A 145 2.73 -6.52 14.03
CA HIS A 145 3.47 -7.10 12.90
C HIS A 145 4.33 -6.04 12.22
N TYR A 146 5.28 -6.49 11.40
CA TYR A 146 6.05 -5.61 10.54
C TYR A 146 6.10 -6.09 9.09
N GLY A 147 6.47 -5.18 8.21
CA GLY A 147 6.59 -5.38 6.77
C GLY A 147 7.58 -4.39 6.16
N ILE A 148 7.67 -4.38 4.83
CA ILE A 148 8.47 -3.38 4.10
C ILE A 148 7.65 -2.77 2.97
N SER A 149 7.93 -1.52 2.60
CA SER A 149 7.40 -0.86 1.41
C SER A 149 8.52 -0.72 0.40
N SER A 150 8.66 -1.72 -0.48
CA SER A 150 9.78 -1.83 -1.41
C SER A 150 9.33 -2.31 -2.79
N ILE A 151 10.00 -1.79 -3.80
CA ILE A 151 9.92 -2.25 -5.19
C ILE A 151 11.27 -2.78 -5.67
N ARG A 152 12.19 -3.11 -4.75
CA ARG A 152 13.55 -3.58 -5.04
C ARG A 152 13.63 -5.09 -4.80
N PRO A 153 13.68 -5.92 -5.84
CA PRO A 153 13.70 -7.38 -5.68
C PRO A 153 14.83 -7.90 -4.78
N ASN A 154 16.03 -7.32 -4.84
CA ASN A 154 17.15 -7.70 -3.97
C ASN A 154 16.84 -7.51 -2.48
N VAL A 155 16.30 -6.36 -2.09
CA VAL A 155 15.87 -6.07 -0.71
C VAL A 155 14.74 -7.00 -0.29
N ILE A 156 13.75 -7.20 -1.17
CA ILE A 156 12.62 -8.09 -0.87
C ILE A 156 13.12 -9.51 -0.57
N ARG A 157 14.05 -10.05 -1.35
CA ARG A 157 14.62 -11.39 -1.09
C ARG A 157 15.33 -11.47 0.26
N GLU A 158 16.11 -10.46 0.63
CA GLU A 158 16.79 -10.45 1.93
C GLU A 158 15.79 -10.52 3.09
N TYR A 159 14.74 -9.70 3.07
CA TYR A 159 13.71 -9.73 4.13
C TYR A 159 12.87 -11.01 4.10
N VAL A 160 12.55 -11.55 2.92
CA VAL A 160 11.85 -12.84 2.81
C VAL A 160 12.65 -13.99 3.45
N ASN A 161 13.98 -13.96 3.33
CA ASN A 161 14.84 -15.03 3.82
C ASN A 161 15.25 -14.88 5.29
N ARG A 162 15.39 -13.64 5.78
CA ARG A 162 16.04 -13.34 7.07
C ARG A 162 15.10 -12.82 8.14
N SER A 163 13.85 -12.49 7.80
CA SER A 163 12.92 -11.83 8.72
C SER A 163 11.55 -12.52 8.78
N SER A 164 10.73 -12.04 9.71
CA SER A 164 9.35 -12.45 9.93
C SER A 164 8.33 -11.50 9.28
N ILE A 165 8.71 -10.76 8.23
CA ILE A 165 7.79 -9.82 7.58
C ILE A 165 6.49 -10.49 7.19
N THR A 166 5.38 -9.82 7.47
CA THR A 166 4.04 -10.33 7.14
C THR A 166 3.52 -9.76 5.83
N SER A 167 4.13 -8.66 5.36
CA SER A 167 3.71 -7.99 4.15
C SER A 167 4.82 -7.24 3.43
N VAL A 168 4.60 -7.04 2.12
CA VAL A 168 5.34 -6.10 1.29
C VAL A 168 4.37 -5.17 0.58
N MET A 169 4.54 -3.85 0.77
CA MET A 169 3.85 -2.86 -0.04
C MET A 169 4.57 -2.62 -1.36
N MET A 170 3.86 -2.84 -2.47
CA MET A 170 4.41 -2.71 -3.83
C MET A 170 3.51 -1.85 -4.71
N GLN A 171 4.12 -1.13 -5.67
CA GLN A 171 3.34 -0.53 -6.75
C GLN A 171 2.93 -1.62 -7.74
N TYR A 172 1.64 -1.77 -8.00
CA TYR A 172 1.13 -2.77 -8.94
C TYR A 172 -0.15 -2.28 -9.61
N SER A 173 -0.18 -2.33 -10.95
CA SER A 173 -1.34 -2.01 -11.78
C SER A 173 -1.11 -2.56 -13.19
N LEU A 174 -2.07 -2.42 -14.10
CA LEU A 174 -1.85 -2.78 -15.50
C LEU A 174 -0.66 -2.02 -16.14
N LEU A 175 -0.37 -0.80 -15.65
CA LEU A 175 0.76 0.03 -16.09
C LEU A 175 2.02 -0.14 -15.23
N ASP A 176 2.03 -1.05 -14.27
CA ASP A 176 3.22 -1.43 -13.52
C ASP A 176 3.12 -2.89 -13.10
N ARG A 177 3.56 -3.77 -14.00
CA ARG A 177 3.51 -5.22 -13.83
C ARG A 177 4.87 -5.81 -13.44
N ARG A 178 5.87 -4.96 -13.15
CA ARG A 178 7.20 -5.40 -12.70
C ARG A 178 7.15 -6.37 -11.51
N PRO A 179 6.22 -6.24 -10.53
CA PRO A 179 6.11 -7.22 -9.45
C PRO A 179 5.83 -8.67 -9.91
N GLU A 180 5.16 -8.87 -11.05
CA GLU A 180 4.78 -10.19 -11.57
C GLU A 180 6.01 -11.03 -11.96
N GLU A 181 7.15 -10.40 -12.26
CA GLU A 181 8.33 -11.12 -12.77
C GLU A 181 8.91 -12.11 -11.75
N THR A 182 9.04 -11.66 -10.50
CA THR A 182 9.67 -12.46 -9.43
C THR A 182 9.02 -12.26 -8.06
N CYS A 183 8.53 -11.05 -7.75
CA CYS A 183 8.18 -10.70 -6.39
C CYS A 183 6.85 -11.31 -5.95
N LEU A 184 5.81 -11.29 -6.80
CA LEU A 184 4.49 -11.77 -6.39
C LEU A 184 4.48 -13.27 -6.06
N ASP A 185 5.10 -14.10 -6.91
CA ASP A 185 5.21 -15.53 -6.68
C ASP A 185 6.09 -15.86 -5.46
N LEU A 186 7.24 -15.20 -5.32
CA LEU A 186 8.12 -15.35 -4.16
C LEU A 186 7.35 -15.07 -2.85
N LEU A 187 6.63 -13.95 -2.80
CA LEU A 187 5.87 -13.55 -1.63
C LEU A 187 4.72 -14.52 -1.35
N HIS A 188 4.04 -15.01 -2.39
CA HIS A 188 2.99 -16.02 -2.24
C HIS A 188 3.53 -17.32 -1.64
N GLN A 189 4.64 -17.84 -2.17
CA GLN A 189 5.28 -19.07 -1.72
C GLN A 189 5.72 -18.98 -0.24
N HIS A 190 6.13 -17.81 0.21
CA HIS A 190 6.52 -17.56 1.61
C HIS A 190 5.33 -17.14 2.51
N SER A 191 4.10 -17.12 1.97
CA SER A 191 2.88 -16.65 2.64
C SER A 191 2.99 -15.23 3.21
N ILE A 192 3.58 -14.33 2.43
CA ILE A 192 3.71 -12.90 2.74
C ILE A 192 2.68 -12.14 1.89
N GLY A 193 1.87 -11.30 2.53
CA GLY A 193 0.80 -10.56 1.85
C GLY A 193 1.33 -9.36 1.07
N VAL A 194 0.75 -9.08 -0.09
CA VAL A 194 1.08 -7.89 -0.87
C VAL A 194 0.03 -6.80 -0.62
N LEU A 195 0.51 -5.62 -0.21
CA LEU A 195 -0.27 -4.40 -0.11
C LEU A 195 -0.06 -3.59 -1.39
N VAL A 196 -1.05 -3.55 -2.27
CA VAL A 196 -0.90 -2.87 -3.56
C VAL A 196 -1.15 -1.38 -3.39
N ARG A 197 -0.15 -0.55 -3.71
CA ARG A 197 -0.34 0.89 -3.93
C ARG A 197 -0.43 1.20 -5.41
N GLY A 198 -1.18 2.25 -5.77
CA GLY A 198 -1.20 2.76 -7.13
C GLY A 198 -1.95 1.89 -8.15
N SER A 199 -2.91 1.07 -7.72
CA SER A 199 -3.76 0.21 -8.56
C SER A 199 -4.42 0.93 -9.74
N LEU A 200 -4.69 2.23 -9.60
CA LEU A 200 -5.30 3.08 -10.63
C LEU A 200 -4.29 3.91 -11.45
N ALA A 201 -2.97 3.72 -11.24
CA ALA A 201 -1.89 4.47 -11.88
C ALA A 201 -2.11 6.00 -11.86
N LYS A 202 -2.39 6.56 -10.67
CA LYS A 202 -2.71 7.99 -10.46
C LYS A 202 -3.94 8.51 -11.24
N GLY A 203 -4.78 7.61 -11.77
CA GLY A 203 -5.97 7.92 -12.57
C GLY A 203 -5.79 7.71 -14.07
N LEU A 204 -4.58 7.34 -14.54
CA LEU A 204 -4.28 7.15 -15.96
C LEU A 204 -5.04 5.98 -16.59
N LEU A 205 -5.38 4.96 -15.80
CA LEU A 205 -6.16 3.80 -16.27
C LEU A 205 -7.67 4.06 -16.36
N ILE A 206 -8.14 5.20 -15.84
CA ILE A 206 -9.57 5.48 -15.68
C ILE A 206 -9.99 6.74 -16.45
N ASN A 207 -9.73 7.93 -15.92
CA ASN A 207 -10.35 9.16 -16.41
C ASN A 207 -9.35 10.28 -16.71
N LYS A 208 -8.06 10.09 -16.42
CA LYS A 208 -7.06 11.10 -16.75
C LYS A 208 -6.56 10.95 -18.20
N PRO A 209 -6.19 12.05 -18.86
CA PRO A 209 -5.52 11.99 -20.15
C PRO A 209 -4.26 11.13 -20.08
N ALA A 210 -4.04 10.32 -21.11
CA ALA A 210 -2.85 9.49 -21.19
C ALA A 210 -1.58 10.36 -21.32
N THR A 211 -0.59 10.09 -20.47
CA THR A 211 0.75 10.67 -20.52
C THR A 211 1.76 9.56 -20.28
N SER A 212 3.02 9.77 -20.64
CA SER A 212 4.06 8.77 -20.40
C SER A 212 4.16 8.39 -18.92
N TYR A 213 4.38 7.10 -18.66
CA TYR A 213 4.37 6.54 -17.31
C TYR A 213 5.26 5.29 -17.25
N LEU A 214 6.24 5.27 -16.34
CA LEU A 214 7.12 4.11 -16.10
C LEU A 214 7.66 3.42 -17.38
N GLY A 215 8.20 4.21 -18.30
CA GLY A 215 8.77 3.69 -19.55
C GLY A 215 7.75 3.45 -20.66
N TYR A 216 6.45 3.54 -20.40
CA TYR A 216 5.43 3.59 -21.44
C TYR A 216 5.28 5.00 -22.02
N GLN A 217 5.13 5.07 -23.33
CA GLN A 217 4.73 6.30 -24.02
C GLN A 217 3.22 6.56 -23.87
N ALA A 218 2.79 7.79 -24.12
CA ALA A 218 1.38 8.18 -23.96
C ALA A 218 0.40 7.28 -24.77
N ASP A 219 0.77 6.86 -25.98
CA ASP A 219 -0.08 5.95 -26.79
C ASP A 219 -0.21 4.55 -26.18
N GLU A 220 0.84 4.04 -25.52
CA GLU A 220 0.77 2.75 -24.81
C GLU A 220 -0.12 2.87 -23.57
N VAL A 221 -0.01 3.98 -22.84
CA VAL A 221 -0.88 4.28 -21.69
C VAL A 221 -2.34 4.40 -22.12
N LYS A 222 -2.59 5.05 -23.28
CA LYS A 222 -3.91 5.14 -23.88
C LYS A 222 -4.49 3.77 -24.21
N LYS A 223 -3.71 2.87 -24.83
CA LYS A 223 -4.12 1.49 -25.13
C LYS A 223 -4.50 0.71 -23.85
N ALA A 224 -3.71 0.83 -22.78
CA ALA A 224 -4.04 0.20 -21.50
C ALA A 224 -5.38 0.71 -20.93
N ALA A 225 -5.59 2.03 -20.96
CA ALA A 225 -6.84 2.63 -20.52
C ALA A 225 -8.02 2.15 -21.37
N GLU A 226 -7.88 2.15 -22.70
CA GLU A 226 -8.90 1.64 -23.63
C GLU A 226 -9.23 0.16 -23.36
N ALA A 227 -8.24 -0.67 -23.04
CA ALA A 227 -8.45 -2.06 -22.67
C ALA A 227 -9.28 -2.20 -21.37
N ILE A 228 -8.95 -1.43 -20.34
CA ILE A 228 -9.75 -1.36 -19.10
C ILE A 228 -11.19 -0.92 -19.39
N HIS A 229 -11.38 0.12 -20.21
CA HIS A 229 -12.70 0.62 -20.61
C HIS A 229 -13.49 -0.41 -21.42
N SER A 230 -12.83 -1.18 -22.29
CA SER A 230 -13.49 -2.22 -23.09
C SER A 230 -14.14 -3.31 -22.23
N LEU A 231 -13.57 -3.58 -21.04
CA LEU A 231 -14.09 -4.53 -20.06
C LEU A 231 -15.02 -3.90 -19.02
N SER A 232 -15.29 -2.59 -19.12
CA SER A 232 -16.21 -1.87 -18.23
C SER A 232 -17.67 -2.10 -18.65
N GLN A 233 -18.09 -3.36 -18.65
CA GLN A 233 -19.43 -3.82 -19.00
C GLN A 233 -20.11 -4.52 -17.81
N ASN A 234 -21.40 -4.82 -17.93
CA ASN A 234 -22.15 -5.65 -16.97
C ASN A 234 -22.01 -5.19 -15.50
N ASN A 235 -22.21 -3.89 -15.25
CA ASN A 235 -22.08 -3.24 -13.95
C ASN A 235 -20.65 -3.12 -13.38
N ARG A 236 -19.60 -3.36 -14.17
CA ARG A 236 -18.22 -3.04 -13.79
C ARG A 236 -17.82 -1.67 -14.35
N THR A 237 -17.38 -0.78 -13.47
CA THR A 237 -16.76 0.50 -13.87
C THR A 237 -15.28 0.27 -14.23
N ALA A 238 -14.65 1.23 -14.93
CA ALA A 238 -13.20 1.17 -15.20
C ALA A 238 -12.37 1.06 -13.92
N THR A 239 -12.78 1.77 -12.85
CA THR A 239 -12.19 1.64 -11.51
C THR A 239 -12.31 0.21 -10.99
N ALA A 240 -13.46 -0.44 -11.18
CA ALA A 240 -13.66 -1.82 -10.77
C ALA A 240 -12.75 -2.78 -11.54
N VAL A 241 -12.66 -2.65 -12.87
CA VAL A 241 -11.78 -3.51 -13.68
C VAL A 241 -10.31 -3.34 -13.27
N ALA A 242 -9.83 -2.10 -13.12
CA ALA A 242 -8.45 -1.84 -12.68
C ALA A 242 -8.16 -2.37 -11.26
N PHE A 243 -9.12 -2.24 -10.34
CA PHE A 243 -9.02 -2.78 -8.99
C PHE A 243 -8.99 -4.32 -8.98
N GLN A 244 -9.87 -4.97 -9.76
CA GLN A 244 -9.90 -6.43 -9.85
C GLN A 244 -8.67 -6.99 -10.57
N PHE A 245 -8.11 -6.27 -11.54
CA PHE A 245 -6.81 -6.60 -12.13
C PHE A 245 -5.70 -6.63 -11.07
N ALA A 246 -5.60 -5.56 -10.28
CA ALA A 246 -4.57 -5.44 -9.24
C ALA A 246 -4.70 -6.51 -8.14
N LYS A 247 -5.91 -7.06 -7.95
CA LYS A 247 -6.20 -8.13 -6.97
C LYS A 247 -6.14 -9.54 -7.54
N HIS A 248 -5.90 -9.69 -8.83
CA HIS A 248 -6.03 -10.99 -9.49
C HIS A 248 -5.02 -12.01 -8.94
N HIS A 249 -3.80 -11.58 -8.62
CA HIS A 249 -2.77 -12.46 -8.09
C HIS A 249 -3.04 -12.86 -6.61
N PRO A 250 -2.91 -14.15 -6.23
CA PRO A 250 -3.26 -14.63 -4.89
C PRO A 250 -2.37 -14.08 -3.76
N ALA A 251 -1.18 -13.56 -4.07
CA ALA A 251 -0.35 -12.83 -3.11
C ALA A 251 -0.99 -11.52 -2.63
N VAL A 252 -1.86 -10.90 -3.44
CA VAL A 252 -2.41 -9.57 -3.15
C VAL A 252 -3.54 -9.68 -2.12
N THR A 253 -3.24 -9.20 -0.92
CA THR A 253 -4.21 -9.20 0.19
C THR A 253 -5.18 -8.02 0.09
N THR A 254 -4.66 -6.85 -0.25
CA THR A 254 -5.46 -5.62 -0.36
C THR A 254 -4.86 -4.61 -1.32
N ALA A 255 -5.72 -3.80 -1.94
CA ALA A 255 -5.32 -2.59 -2.64
C ALA A 255 -5.53 -1.36 -1.74
N VAL A 256 -4.41 -0.74 -1.37
CA VAL A 256 -4.31 0.51 -0.63
C VAL A 256 -4.56 1.67 -1.59
N THR A 257 -5.79 2.18 -1.57
CA THR A 257 -6.27 3.17 -2.53
C THR A 257 -6.20 4.56 -1.92
N GLY A 258 -5.53 5.48 -2.61
CA GLY A 258 -5.52 6.90 -2.24
C GLY A 258 -6.86 7.55 -2.54
N ILE A 259 -7.54 8.01 -1.51
CA ILE A 259 -8.89 8.57 -1.58
C ILE A 259 -8.84 10.00 -1.06
N ARG A 260 -9.26 10.97 -1.90
CA ARG A 260 -9.28 12.40 -1.55
C ARG A 260 -10.66 12.93 -1.25
N THR A 261 -11.70 12.35 -1.84
CA THR A 261 -13.06 12.89 -1.74
C THR A 261 -14.05 11.78 -1.41
N MET A 262 -15.20 12.17 -0.86
CA MET A 262 -16.29 11.24 -0.58
C MET A 262 -16.78 10.50 -1.85
N ASP A 263 -16.78 11.17 -3.01
CA ASP A 263 -17.16 10.54 -4.27
C ASP A 263 -16.16 9.46 -4.71
N GLN A 264 -14.86 9.70 -4.51
CA GLN A 264 -13.83 8.69 -4.77
C GLN A 264 -13.97 7.50 -3.82
N LEU A 265 -14.32 7.75 -2.56
CA LEU A 265 -14.59 6.69 -1.58
C LEU A 265 -15.77 5.83 -2.02
N LYS A 266 -16.91 6.45 -2.35
CA LYS A 266 -18.12 5.74 -2.83
C LYS A 266 -17.85 4.95 -4.10
N ALA A 267 -17.13 5.54 -5.07
CA ALA A 267 -16.75 4.85 -6.30
C ALA A 267 -15.85 3.64 -6.03
N SER A 268 -14.90 3.75 -5.09
CA SER A 268 -14.02 2.65 -4.70
C SER A 268 -14.78 1.53 -3.97
N LEU A 269 -15.71 1.89 -3.08
CA LEU A 269 -16.58 0.94 -2.39
C LEU A 269 -17.47 0.17 -3.37
N GLN A 270 -18.02 0.84 -4.38
CA GLN A 270 -18.76 0.19 -5.46
C GLN A 270 -17.85 -0.75 -6.27
N ALA A 271 -16.66 -0.28 -6.64
CA ALA A 271 -15.69 -1.04 -7.42
C ALA A 271 -15.26 -2.35 -6.74
N GLN A 272 -15.11 -2.36 -5.40
CA GLN A 272 -14.68 -3.55 -4.68
C GLN A 272 -15.72 -4.70 -4.71
N ASN A 273 -17.00 -4.38 -4.91
CA ASN A 273 -18.09 -5.37 -4.99
C ASN A 273 -18.23 -6.02 -6.37
N ALA A 274 -17.48 -5.55 -7.37
CA ALA A 274 -17.51 -6.14 -8.69
C ALA A 274 -16.96 -7.58 -8.70
N ALA A 275 -17.49 -8.41 -9.60
CA ALA A 275 -16.93 -9.73 -9.85
C ALA A 275 -15.45 -9.65 -10.28
N GLY A 276 -14.66 -10.61 -9.83
CA GLY A 276 -13.27 -10.76 -10.26
C GLY A 276 -13.15 -10.95 -11.76
N LEU A 277 -11.95 -10.68 -12.30
CA LEU A 277 -11.68 -10.94 -13.71
C LEU A 277 -11.59 -12.44 -13.97
N SER A 278 -12.17 -12.90 -15.07
CA SER A 278 -11.87 -14.22 -15.60
C SER A 278 -10.43 -14.29 -16.14
N GLU A 279 -9.86 -15.49 -16.27
CA GLU A 279 -8.56 -15.69 -16.91
C GLU A 279 -8.49 -15.08 -18.32
N SER A 280 -9.57 -15.17 -19.09
CA SER A 280 -9.61 -14.56 -20.43
C SER A 280 -9.56 -13.04 -20.38
N GLU A 281 -10.26 -12.41 -19.43
CA GLU A 281 -10.25 -10.96 -19.23
C GLU A 281 -8.89 -10.48 -18.74
N TYR A 282 -8.28 -11.20 -17.78
CA TYR A 282 -6.93 -10.89 -17.30
C TYR A 282 -5.90 -11.00 -18.43
N ASN A 283 -5.95 -12.06 -19.24
CA ASN A 283 -5.07 -12.24 -20.40
C ASN A 283 -5.27 -11.15 -21.46
N GLN A 284 -6.51 -10.74 -21.73
CA GLN A 284 -6.79 -9.62 -22.64
C GLN A 284 -6.13 -8.32 -22.15
N LEU A 285 -6.22 -8.02 -20.84
CA LEU A 285 -5.59 -6.84 -20.28
C LEU A 285 -4.07 -6.92 -20.36
N THR A 286 -3.47 -8.04 -19.95
CA THR A 286 -2.01 -8.21 -19.94
C THR A 286 -1.38 -8.18 -21.34
N GLN A 287 -2.14 -8.49 -22.39
CA GLN A 287 -1.70 -8.37 -23.78
C GLN A 287 -1.86 -6.96 -24.38
N SER A 288 -2.61 -6.06 -23.72
CA SER A 288 -2.87 -4.71 -24.23
C SER A 288 -1.63 -3.80 -24.22
N VAL A 289 -0.66 -4.11 -23.36
CA VAL A 289 0.61 -3.41 -23.23
C VAL A 289 1.74 -4.41 -23.00
N ARG A 290 2.92 -4.11 -23.54
CA ARG A 290 4.12 -4.93 -23.34
C ARG A 290 4.46 -5.02 -21.84
N PRO A 291 5.06 -6.10 -21.35
CA PRO A 291 5.59 -6.13 -19.99
C PRO A 291 6.78 -5.17 -19.83
N ILE A 292 6.97 -4.69 -18.61
CA ILE A 292 8.17 -4.00 -18.15
C ILE A 292 8.71 -4.73 -16.92
N PHE A 293 10.02 -4.64 -16.70
CA PHE A 293 10.72 -5.37 -15.65
C PHE A 293 11.51 -4.42 -14.75
N TYR A 294 11.91 -4.90 -13.56
CA TYR A 294 12.89 -4.16 -12.76
C TYR A 294 14.27 -4.30 -13.44
N GLU A 295 14.82 -3.21 -13.95
CA GLU A 295 16.17 -3.19 -14.54
C GLU A 295 17.26 -3.01 -13.47
N GLU A 296 16.92 -2.32 -12.38
CA GLU A 296 17.80 -2.04 -11.25
C GLU A 296 17.40 -2.85 -10.01
N HIS A 297 18.34 -3.02 -9.08
CA HIS A 297 18.12 -3.65 -7.77
C HIS A 297 17.50 -5.06 -7.85
N ARG A 298 17.84 -5.79 -8.91
CA ARG A 298 17.32 -7.12 -9.21
C ARG A 298 17.78 -8.18 -8.23
#